data_AF-A0A022Y204-F1
#
_entry.id   AF-A0A022Y204-F1
#
_cell.length_a   1.000
_cell.length_b   1.000
_cell.length_c   1.000
_cell.angle_alpha   90.00
_cell.angle_beta   90.00
_cell.angle_gamma   90.00
#
_symmetry.space_group_name_H-M   'P 1'
#
loop_
_entity.id
_entity.type
_entity.pdbx_description
1 polymer ?
#
loop_
_entity_poly.entity_id
_entity_poly.type
_entity_poly.pdbx_seq_one_letter_code
_entity_poly.pdbx_strand_id
1 'polypeptide(L)'
;MDPSLNNLLKWSIENTPAANGQPNGTEPSAHRQPIDAEALQRLLANTPSDAELMKTAMEVVRSSETTLENKLIAFDNFEQLVENLDNANNMDPIGLWPPLVETLKDEEAEIRKMAAWCVGTAVQNNEKSQEKVCSRL
;
A
#
# COMPACT_ATOMS: atom_id res chain seq x y z
N MET A 1 -9.60 -1.65 24.02
CA MET A 1 -8.50 -2.48 23.50
C MET A 1 -9.04 -3.89 23.35
N ASP A 2 -9.02 -4.44 22.13
CA ASP A 2 -9.51 -5.81 21.85
C ASP A 2 -8.63 -6.84 22.58
N PRO A 3 -9.18 -7.65 23.51
CA PRO A 3 -8.41 -8.67 24.22
C PRO A 3 -7.75 -9.71 23.29
N SER A 4 -8.33 -9.97 22.13
CA SER A 4 -7.81 -10.94 21.15
C SER A 4 -6.53 -10.45 20.47
N LEU A 5 -6.43 -9.14 20.16
CA LEU A 5 -5.21 -8.53 19.62
C LEU A 5 -4.05 -8.54 20.63
N ASN A 6 -4.36 -8.38 21.93
CA ASN A 6 -3.33 -8.47 22.98
C ASN A 6 -2.76 -9.90 23.08
N ASN A 7 -3.60 -10.92 22.92
CA ASN A 7 -3.14 -12.30 22.87
C ASN A 7 -2.29 -12.59 21.63
N LEU A 8 -2.67 -12.04 20.46
CA LEU A 8 -1.88 -12.15 19.24
C LEU A 8 -0.51 -11.48 19.36
N LEU A 9 -0.43 -10.32 20.03
CA LEU A 9 0.84 -9.65 20.33
C LEU A 9 1.72 -10.46 21.28
N LYS A 10 1.16 -11.03 22.36
CA LYS A 10 1.92 -11.91 23.26
C LYS A 10 2.44 -13.13 22.52
N TRP A 11 1.59 -13.75 21.70
CA TRP A 11 1.97 -14.87 20.85
C TRP A 11 3.12 -14.50 19.91
N SER A 12 3.08 -13.34 19.25
CA SER A 12 4.16 -12.95 18.32
C SER A 12 5.49 -12.73 19.02
N ILE A 13 5.48 -12.14 20.24
CA ILE A 13 6.67 -11.96 21.07
C ILE A 13 7.26 -13.31 21.48
N GLU A 14 6.42 -14.26 21.91
CA GLU A 14 6.84 -15.61 22.31
C GLU A 14 7.44 -16.42 21.14
N ASN A 15 7.02 -16.14 19.90
CA ASN A 15 7.46 -16.85 18.70
C ASN A 15 8.56 -16.10 17.92
N THR A 16 9.04 -14.95 18.42
CA THR A 16 10.16 -14.21 17.84
C THR A 16 11.48 -14.71 18.42
N PRO A 17 12.41 -15.26 17.62
CA PRO A 17 13.73 -15.67 18.11
C PRO A 17 14.56 -14.46 18.56
N ALA A 18 15.41 -14.62 19.58
CA ALA A 18 16.31 -13.54 19.99
C ALA A 18 17.36 -13.27 18.91
N ALA A 19 17.82 -12.01 18.81
CA ALA A 19 18.69 -11.49 17.74
C ALA A 19 20.00 -12.27 17.50
N ASN A 20 20.41 -13.14 18.42
CA ASN A 20 21.64 -13.94 18.33
C ASN A 20 21.39 -15.41 17.93
N GLY A 21 20.19 -15.76 17.44
CA GLY A 21 19.82 -17.14 17.09
C GLY A 21 19.71 -18.08 18.30
N GLN A 22 19.90 -17.55 19.51
CA GLN A 22 19.61 -18.24 20.75
C GLN A 22 18.11 -18.10 21.03
N PRO A 23 17.40 -19.18 21.36
CA PRO A 23 16.06 -19.06 21.94
C PRO A 23 16.15 -18.14 23.15
N ASN A 24 15.20 -17.20 23.31
CA ASN A 24 15.07 -16.50 24.59
C ASN A 24 15.05 -17.56 25.70
N GLY A 25 15.94 -17.40 26.69
CA GLY A 25 16.29 -18.39 27.70
C GLY A 25 15.17 -18.77 28.68
N THR A 26 14.09 -19.31 28.16
CA THR A 26 13.13 -20.14 28.88
C THR A 26 12.94 -21.39 28.03
N GLU A 27 13.12 -22.54 28.66
CA GLU A 27 12.89 -23.87 28.08
C GLU A 27 11.63 -23.90 27.20
N PRO A 28 11.56 -24.78 26.17
CA PRO A 28 10.36 -24.90 25.36
C PRO A 28 9.20 -25.32 26.25
N SER A 29 8.40 -24.35 26.71
CA SER A 29 7.19 -24.62 27.46
C SER A 29 6.34 -25.52 26.56
N ALA A 30 5.99 -26.70 27.09
CA ALA A 30 5.12 -27.67 26.42
C ALA A 30 3.72 -27.11 26.07
N HIS A 31 3.46 -25.85 26.40
CA HIS A 31 2.23 -25.10 26.15
C HIS A 31 2.51 -23.88 25.27
N ARG A 32 3.03 -24.08 24.05
CA ARG A 32 2.91 -23.03 23.02
C ARG A 32 1.42 -22.80 22.78
N GLN A 33 0.92 -21.64 23.16
CA GLN A 33 -0.46 -21.26 22.87
C GLN A 33 -0.62 -21.27 21.34
N PRO A 34 -1.66 -21.93 20.79
CA PRO A 34 -1.94 -21.85 19.38
C PRO A 34 -2.25 -20.40 19.01
N ILE A 35 -1.85 -19.99 17.79
CA ILE A 35 -2.24 -18.68 17.28
C ILE A 35 -3.76 -18.59 17.20
N ASP A 36 -4.32 -17.48 17.70
CA ASP A 36 -5.75 -17.19 17.56
C ASP A 36 -6.03 -16.83 16.11
N ALA A 37 -6.53 -17.80 15.34
CA ALA A 37 -6.83 -17.65 13.92
C ALA A 37 -7.88 -16.57 13.65
N GLU A 38 -8.83 -16.37 14.57
CA GLU A 38 -9.86 -15.34 14.41
C GLU A 38 -9.28 -13.95 14.65
N ALA A 39 -8.43 -13.79 15.68
CA ALA A 39 -7.72 -12.53 15.92
C ALA A 39 -6.80 -12.17 14.74
N LEU A 40 -6.07 -13.16 14.20
CA LEU A 40 -5.24 -12.96 13.01
C LEU A 40 -6.09 -12.59 11.79
N GLN A 41 -7.21 -13.29 11.57
CA GLN A 41 -8.09 -13.01 10.43
C GLN A 41 -8.69 -11.60 10.54
N ARG A 42 -9.09 -11.16 11.73
CA ARG A 42 -9.57 -9.78 11.96
C ARG A 42 -8.48 -8.74 11.73
N LEU A 43 -7.23 -9.01 12.14
CA LEU A 43 -6.10 -8.12 11.87
C LEU A 43 -5.86 -7.98 10.36
N LEU A 44 -5.81 -9.10 9.64
CA LEU A 44 -5.57 -9.10 8.20
C LEU A 44 -6.74 -8.52 7.41
N ALA A 45 -7.99 -8.82 7.80
CA ALA A 45 -9.19 -8.32 7.12
C ALA A 45 -9.37 -6.80 7.24
N ASN A 46 -8.84 -6.19 8.29
CA ASN A 46 -8.90 -4.74 8.49
C ASN A 46 -7.73 -3.99 7.84
N THR A 47 -6.79 -4.70 7.24
CA THR A 47 -5.66 -4.09 6.53
C THR A 47 -6.00 -4.04 5.05
N PRO A 48 -6.19 -2.84 4.45
CA PRO A 48 -6.45 -2.73 3.03
C PRO A 48 -5.25 -3.26 2.24
N SER A 49 -5.53 -3.91 1.12
CA SER A 49 -4.52 -4.28 0.14
C SER A 49 -3.93 -3.04 -0.55
N ASP A 50 -2.72 -3.16 -1.09
CA ASP A 50 -2.10 -2.11 -1.90
C ASP A 50 -3.01 -1.67 -3.07
N ALA A 51 -3.73 -2.61 -3.68
CA ALA A 51 -4.69 -2.30 -4.74
C ALA A 51 -5.86 -1.43 -4.26
N GLU A 52 -6.35 -1.66 -3.04
CA GLU A 52 -7.40 -0.83 -2.42
C GLU A 52 -6.86 0.54 -2.03
N LEU A 53 -5.64 0.60 -1.49
CA LEU A 53 -4.97 1.86 -1.16
C LEU A 53 -4.72 2.71 -2.42
N MET A 54 -4.22 2.10 -3.50
CA MET A 54 -4.01 2.78 -4.79
C MET A 54 -5.31 3.38 -5.36
N LYS A 55 -6.42 2.64 -5.29
CA LYS A 55 -7.74 3.13 -5.72
C LYS A 55 -8.22 4.27 -4.84
N THR A 56 -8.13 4.12 -3.53
CA THR A 56 -8.55 5.14 -2.55
C THR A 56 -7.77 6.44 -2.76
N ALA A 57 -6.46 6.36 -2.97
CA ALA A 57 -5.63 7.52 -3.26
C ALA A 57 -6.08 8.23 -4.55
N MET A 58 -6.35 7.48 -5.62
CA MET A 58 -6.84 8.05 -6.89
C MET A 58 -8.24 8.67 -6.77
N GLU A 59 -9.12 8.09 -5.95
CA GLU A 59 -10.43 8.68 -5.64
C GLU A 59 -10.29 10.04 -4.95
N VAL A 60 -9.38 10.13 -3.97
CA VAL A 60 -9.07 11.39 -3.25
C VAL A 60 -8.50 12.43 -4.21
N VAL A 61 -7.53 12.06 -5.05
CA VAL A 61 -6.92 12.94 -6.06
C VAL A 61 -7.99 13.56 -6.96
N ARG A 62 -8.97 12.77 -7.40
CA ARG A 62 -9.99 13.17 -8.38
C ARG A 62 -11.25 13.79 -7.76
N SER A 63 -11.37 13.81 -6.45
CA SER A 63 -12.53 14.40 -5.76
C SER A 63 -12.58 15.92 -5.92
N SER A 64 -13.75 16.48 -6.23
CA SER A 64 -13.99 17.94 -6.18
C SER A 64 -14.07 18.48 -4.75
N GLU A 65 -14.39 17.60 -3.79
CA GLU A 65 -14.66 17.97 -2.40
C GLU A 65 -13.40 17.96 -1.52
N THR A 66 -12.26 17.57 -2.08
CA THR A 66 -11.00 17.44 -1.34
C THR A 66 -10.08 18.64 -1.56
N THR A 67 -9.49 19.13 -0.46
CA THR A 67 -8.51 20.21 -0.50
C THR A 67 -7.27 19.82 -1.31
N LEU A 68 -6.60 20.81 -1.90
CA LEU A 68 -5.35 20.59 -2.62
C LEU A 68 -4.31 19.85 -1.75
N GLU A 69 -4.14 20.28 -0.50
CA GLU A 69 -3.21 19.64 0.45
C GLU A 69 -3.47 18.13 0.59
N ASN A 70 -4.74 17.73 0.79
CA ASN A 70 -5.09 16.32 0.92
C ASN A 70 -4.92 15.54 -0.39
N LYS A 71 -5.10 16.19 -1.55
CA LYS A 71 -4.79 15.58 -2.85
C LYS A 71 -3.29 15.32 -3.01
N LEU A 72 -2.45 16.26 -2.58
CA LEU A 72 -1.00 16.08 -2.64
C LEU A 72 -0.54 14.95 -1.72
N ILE A 73 -1.09 14.85 -0.50
CA ILE A 73 -0.86 13.70 0.38
C ILE A 73 -1.30 12.38 -0.27
N ALA A 74 -2.45 12.39 -0.95
CA ALA A 74 -2.92 11.20 -1.66
C ALA A 74 -1.99 10.81 -2.82
N PHE A 75 -1.44 11.79 -3.55
CA PHE A 75 -0.40 11.53 -4.55
C PHE A 75 0.87 10.94 -3.94
N ASP A 76 1.37 11.50 -2.84
CA ASP A 76 2.57 10.96 -2.16
C ASP A 76 2.34 9.51 -1.71
N ASN A 77 1.16 9.20 -1.17
CA ASN A 77 0.79 7.83 -0.80
C ASN A 77 0.68 6.91 -2.03
N PHE A 78 0.08 7.41 -3.12
CA PHE A 78 -0.03 6.65 -4.36
C PHE A 78 1.34 6.35 -4.95
N GLU A 79 2.24 7.35 -4.94
CA GLU A 79 3.57 7.22 -5.50
C GLU A 79 4.41 6.16 -4.80
N GLN A 80 4.42 6.17 -3.46
CA GLN A 80 5.10 5.14 -2.66
C GLN A 80 4.62 3.72 -3.00
N LEU A 81 3.32 3.54 -3.30
CA LEU A 81 2.79 2.22 -3.68
C LEU A 81 3.28 1.80 -5.06
N VAL A 82 3.36 2.72 -6.02
CA VAL A 82 3.77 2.42 -7.40
C VAL A 82 5.28 2.42 -7.62
N GLU A 83 6.09 2.73 -6.58
CA GLU A 83 7.52 2.36 -6.55
C GLU A 83 7.71 0.84 -6.65
N ASN A 84 6.73 0.07 -6.15
CA ASN A 84 6.72 -1.39 -6.31
C ASN A 84 6.26 -1.77 -7.72
N LEU A 85 7.09 -2.54 -8.44
CA LEU A 85 6.83 -2.94 -9.82
C LEU A 85 5.57 -3.77 -10.00
N ASP A 86 5.20 -4.62 -9.03
CA ASP A 86 3.97 -5.41 -9.11
C ASP A 86 2.74 -4.52 -8.97
N ASN A 87 2.77 -3.53 -8.07
CA ASN A 87 1.72 -2.53 -7.94
C ASN A 87 1.59 -1.66 -9.19
N ALA A 88 2.71 -1.15 -9.72
CA ALA A 88 2.73 -0.39 -10.97
C ALA A 88 2.15 -1.19 -12.15
N ASN A 89 2.51 -2.47 -12.28
CA ASN A 89 1.96 -3.34 -13.31
C ASN A 89 0.46 -3.62 -13.10
N ASN A 90 0.00 -3.63 -11.86
CA ASN A 90 -1.40 -3.85 -11.51
C ASN A 90 -2.30 -2.63 -11.80
N MET A 91 -1.72 -1.44 -12.04
CA MET A 91 -2.49 -0.24 -12.40
C MET A 91 -3.35 -0.43 -13.66
N ASP A 92 -2.92 -1.25 -14.63
CA ASP A 92 -3.68 -1.53 -15.86
C ASP A 92 -4.90 -2.42 -15.58
N PRO A 93 -4.77 -3.61 -14.98
CA PRO A 93 -5.90 -4.44 -14.56
C PRO A 93 -6.94 -3.73 -13.68
N ILE A 94 -6.50 -2.83 -12.79
CA ILE A 94 -7.40 -2.13 -11.86
C ILE A 94 -7.83 -0.75 -12.35
N GLY A 95 -7.48 -0.36 -13.58
CA GLY A 95 -8.02 0.80 -14.27
C GLY A 95 -7.47 2.16 -13.80
N LEU A 96 -6.25 2.23 -13.28
CA LEU A 96 -5.66 3.45 -12.73
C LEU A 96 -4.81 4.26 -13.70
N TRP A 97 -4.39 3.68 -14.84
CA TRP A 97 -3.71 4.46 -15.88
C TRP A 97 -4.58 5.60 -16.45
N PRO A 98 -5.82 5.35 -16.92
CA PRO A 98 -6.65 6.43 -17.47
C PRO A 98 -6.88 7.61 -16.51
N PRO A 99 -7.28 7.41 -15.23
CA PRO A 99 -7.48 8.54 -14.33
C PRO A 99 -6.18 9.28 -14.03
N LEU A 100 -5.04 8.59 -13.85
CA LEU A 100 -3.76 9.27 -13.60
C LEU A 100 -3.30 10.11 -14.80
N VAL A 101 -3.42 9.58 -16.02
CA VAL A 101 -3.04 10.30 -17.25
C VAL A 101 -3.94 11.50 -17.49
N GLU A 102 -5.25 11.39 -17.22
CA GLU A 102 -6.16 12.54 -17.36
C GLU A 102 -5.80 13.67 -16.39
N THR A 103 -5.31 13.34 -15.20
CA THR A 103 -4.85 14.33 -14.21
C THR A 103 -3.62 15.13 -14.67
N LEU A 104 -2.90 14.69 -15.70
CA LEU A 104 -1.84 15.51 -16.32
C LEU A 104 -2.38 16.78 -16.99
N LYS A 105 -3.70 16.88 -17.21
CA LYS A 105 -4.38 18.04 -17.80
C LYS A 105 -5.07 18.94 -16.78
N ASP A 106 -4.90 18.67 -15.48
CA ASP A 106 -5.54 19.44 -14.42
C ASP A 106 -5.16 20.93 -14.50
N GLU A 107 -6.04 21.84 -14.07
CA GLU A 107 -5.78 23.27 -14.07
C GLU A 107 -4.70 23.64 -13.04
N GLU A 108 -4.63 22.91 -11.92
CA GLU A 108 -3.66 23.14 -10.86
C GLU A 108 -2.28 22.57 -11.22
N ALA A 109 -1.25 23.43 -11.12
CA ALA A 109 0.09 23.09 -11.55
C ALA A 109 0.73 22.00 -10.67
N GLU A 110 0.49 22.04 -9.36
CA GLU A 110 0.99 21.02 -8.44
C GLU A 110 0.34 19.66 -8.68
N ILE A 111 -0.94 19.62 -9.06
CA ILE A 111 -1.62 18.37 -9.42
C ILE A 111 -0.99 17.75 -10.67
N ARG A 112 -0.75 18.56 -11.73
CA ARG A 112 -0.07 18.06 -12.95
C ARG A 112 1.33 17.54 -12.65
N LYS A 113 2.08 18.25 -11.81
CA LYS A 113 3.44 17.86 -11.39
C LYS A 113 3.41 16.51 -10.67
N MET A 114 2.51 16.32 -9.71
CA MET A 114 2.42 15.06 -8.97
C MET A 114 1.91 13.90 -9.82
N ALA A 115 0.99 14.13 -10.75
CA ALA A 115 0.59 13.13 -11.72
C ALA A 115 1.76 12.69 -12.60
N ALA A 116 2.55 13.64 -13.11
CA ALA A 116 3.76 13.34 -13.89
C ALA A 116 4.82 12.61 -13.06
N TRP A 117 4.96 12.96 -11.78
CA TRP A 117 5.85 12.27 -10.84
C TRP A 117 5.45 10.81 -10.66
N CYS A 118 4.18 10.53 -10.35
CA CYS A 118 3.68 9.16 -10.19
C CYS A 118 3.82 8.33 -11.47
N VAL A 119 3.56 8.94 -12.65
CA VAL A 119 3.82 8.28 -13.95
C VAL A 119 5.30 7.93 -14.07
N GLY A 120 6.20 8.88 -13.79
CA GLY A 120 7.64 8.68 -13.83
C GLY A 120 8.11 7.54 -12.92
N THR A 121 7.62 7.49 -11.69
CA THR A 121 7.91 6.42 -10.72
C THR A 121 7.42 5.06 -11.24
N ALA A 122 6.16 4.96 -11.69
CA ALA A 122 5.58 3.70 -12.15
C ALA A 122 6.26 3.10 -13.40
N VAL A 123 6.85 3.93 -14.26
CA VAL A 123 7.53 3.50 -15.51
C VAL A 123 9.05 3.32 -15.35
N GLN A 124 9.63 3.77 -14.24
CA GLN A 124 11.07 3.72 -14.02
C GLN A 124 11.54 2.27 -14.03
N ASN A 125 12.42 1.93 -14.98
CA ASN A 125 12.92 0.57 -15.19
C ASN A 125 11.80 -0.49 -15.37
N ASN A 126 10.63 -0.10 -15.85
CA ASN A 126 9.46 -0.98 -16.01
C ASN A 126 8.88 -0.90 -17.43
N GLU A 127 9.37 -1.74 -18.33
CA GLU A 127 8.94 -1.79 -19.74
C GLU A 127 7.43 -2.01 -19.90
N LYS A 128 6.81 -2.84 -19.05
CA LYS A 128 5.37 -3.09 -19.09
C LYS A 128 4.59 -1.80 -18.83
N SER A 129 4.94 -1.06 -17.78
CA SER A 129 4.31 0.23 -17.49
C SER A 129 4.58 1.27 -18.59
N GLN A 130 5.78 1.28 -19.18
CA GLN A 130 6.13 2.16 -20.31
C GLN A 130 5.20 1.93 -21.51
N GLU A 131 5.00 0.67 -21.90
CA GLU A 131 4.06 0.32 -22.98
C GLU A 131 2.64 0.79 -22.66
N LYS A 132 2.18 0.61 -21.40
CA LYS A 132 0.84 0.99 -20.98
C LYS A 132 0.61 2.49 -20.98
N VAL A 133 1.58 3.29 -20.54
CA VAL A 133 1.42 4.76 -20.55
C VAL A 133 1.51 5.30 -21.98
N CYS A 134 2.43 4.80 -22.81
CA CYS A 134 2.60 5.26 -24.19
C CYS A 134 1.36 5.03 -25.06
N SER A 135 0.55 4.01 -24.76
CA SER A 135 -0.71 3.78 -25.49
C SER A 135 -1.85 4.72 -25.06
N ARG A 136 -1.60 5.67 -24.14
CA ARG A 136 -2.62 6.52 -23.50
C ARG A 136 -2.29 8.02 -23.47
N LEU A 137 -1.02 8.37 -23.72
CA LEU A 137 -0.58 9.75 -23.96
C LEU A 137 -0.92 10.17 -25.40
#